data_AF-A0A2I0H5G6-F1
#
_entry.id   AF-A0A2I0H5G6-F1
#
_cell.length_a   1.000
_cell.length_b   1.000
_cell.length_c   1.000
_cell.angle_alpha   90.00
_cell.angle_beta   90.00
_cell.angle_gamma   90.00
#
_symmetry.space_group_name_H-M   'P 1'
#
loop_
_entity.id
_entity.type
_entity.pdbx_description
1 polymer ?
#
loop_
_entity_poly.entity_id
_entity_poly.type
_entity_poly.pdbx_seq_one_letter_code
_entity_poly.pdbx_strand_id
1 'polypeptide(L)'
;YGAGAEVSTNGDVHSYGILVLEMFTGKRPTDNMFSDGLNLHLFAKAAFPERVLQIIDPLLLQESHDEDDGLDIRRTRRSHD
;
A
#
# COMPACT_ATOMS: atom_id res chain seq x y z
N TYR A 1 8.97 -22.89 8.42
CA TYR A 1 8.76 -22.80 9.87
C TYR A 1 9.87 -23.58 10.55
N GLY A 2 11.04 -22.95 10.66
CA GLY A 2 12.27 -23.62 11.09
C GLY A 2 12.35 -23.71 12.60
N ALA A 3 12.52 -24.92 13.11
CA ALA A 3 13.04 -25.14 14.45
C ALA A 3 14.39 -24.40 14.59
N GLY A 4 14.47 -23.39 15.47
CA GLY A 4 15.76 -22.81 15.85
C GLY A 4 15.84 -21.30 16.11
N ALA A 5 14.78 -20.51 15.93
CA ALA A 5 14.82 -19.09 16.31
C ALA A 5 14.30 -18.90 17.75
N GLU A 6 15.13 -18.32 18.62
CA GLU A 6 14.71 -17.88 19.96
C GLU A 6 13.62 -16.83 19.82
N VAL A 7 12.46 -17.08 20.44
CA VAL A 7 11.34 -16.13 20.40
C VAL A 7 11.78 -14.86 21.12
N SER A 8 11.72 -13.74 20.42
CA SER A 8 12.16 -12.44 20.94
C SER A 8 11.22 -11.36 20.47
N THR A 9 10.87 -10.44 21.38
CA THR A 9 10.09 -9.24 21.06
C THR A 9 10.71 -8.42 19.93
N ASN A 10 12.05 -8.38 19.84
CA ASN A 10 12.73 -7.68 18.74
C ASN A 10 12.54 -8.40 17.40
N GLY A 11 12.51 -9.74 17.42
CA GLY A 11 12.19 -10.56 16.25
C GLY A 11 10.75 -10.36 15.80
N ASP A 12 9.81 -10.25 16.76
CA ASP A 12 8.41 -9.97 16.48
C ASP A 12 8.22 -8.58 15.87
N VAL A 13 8.87 -7.54 16.42
CA VAL A 13 8.84 -6.17 15.88
C VAL A 13 9.42 -6.11 14.46
N HIS A 14 10.56 -6.77 14.22
CA HIS A 14 11.15 -6.84 12.88
C HIS A 14 10.19 -7.52 11.89
N SER A 15 9.64 -8.67 12.26
CA SER A 15 8.72 -9.44 11.41
C SER A 15 7.44 -8.66 11.13
N TYR A 16 6.89 -7.98 12.14
CA TYR A 16 5.75 -7.09 11.98
C TYR A 16 6.07 -5.94 11.02
N GLY A 17 7.24 -5.33 11.11
CA GLY A 17 7.68 -4.29 10.18
C GLY A 17 7.69 -4.77 8.72
N ILE A 18 8.14 -6.00 8.48
CA ILE A 18 8.10 -6.60 7.14
C ILE A 18 6.66 -6.82 6.66
N LEU A 19 5.75 -7.31 7.51
CA LEU A 19 4.34 -7.48 7.16
C LEU A 19 3.67 -6.14 6.81
N VAL A 20 3.98 -5.08 7.57
CA VAL A 20 3.48 -3.73 7.28
C VAL A 20 3.97 -3.27 5.90
N LEU A 21 5.26 -3.43 5.60
CA LEU A 21 5.80 -3.09 4.29
C LEU A 21 5.18 -3.93 3.15
N GLU A 22 4.94 -5.22 3.38
CA GLU A 22 4.28 -6.10 2.41
C GLU A 22 2.85 -5.61 2.11
N MET A 23 2.08 -5.27 3.14
CA MET A 23 0.72 -4.72 2.98
C MET A 23 0.73 -3.40 2.21
N PHE A 24 1.60 -2.46 2.57
CA PHE A 24 1.61 -1.15 1.93
C PHE A 24 2.09 -1.19 0.48
N THR A 25 3.02 -2.08 0.14
CA THR A 25 3.66 -2.09 -1.19
C THR A 25 3.09 -3.16 -2.13
N GLY A 26 2.30 -4.09 -1.61
CA GLY A 26 1.79 -5.26 -2.32
C GLY A 26 2.87 -6.26 -2.74
N LYS A 27 4.10 -6.16 -2.21
CA LYS A 27 5.28 -6.95 -2.62
C LYS A 27 5.68 -7.93 -1.53
N ARG A 28 5.97 -9.16 -1.93
CA ARG A 28 6.42 -10.19 -0.99
C ARG A 28 7.92 -10.08 -0.76
N PRO A 29 8.43 -10.25 0.47
CA PRO A 29 9.87 -10.28 0.74
C PRO A 29 10.63 -11.34 -0.07
N THR A 30 9.92 -12.35 -0.57
CA THR A 30 10.43 -13.46 -1.39
C THR A 30 10.31 -13.22 -2.89
N ASP A 31 9.83 -12.06 -3.34
CA ASP A 31 9.72 -11.75 -4.77
C ASP A 31 11.11 -11.74 -5.41
N ASN A 32 11.20 -12.24 -6.64
CA ASN A 32 12.46 -12.36 -7.38
C ASN A 32 13.23 -11.03 -7.54
N MET A 33 12.55 -9.88 -7.43
CA MET A 33 13.18 -8.56 -7.46
C MET A 33 14.06 -8.26 -6.24
N PHE A 34 13.98 -9.08 -5.19
CA PHE A 34 14.74 -8.96 -3.96
C PHE A 34 15.89 -9.99 -3.88
N SER A 35 16.46 -10.37 -5.03
CA SER A 35 17.69 -11.15 -5.09
C SER A 35 18.94 -10.30 -4.82
N ASP A 36 20.11 -10.94 -4.76
CA ASP A 36 21.41 -10.27 -4.81
C ASP A 36 21.65 -9.23 -3.69
N GLY A 37 21.11 -9.48 -2.51
CA GLY A 37 21.27 -8.62 -1.34
C GLY A 37 20.29 -7.45 -1.27
N LEU A 38 19.40 -7.31 -2.24
CA LEU A 38 18.22 -6.45 -2.13
C LEU A 38 17.18 -7.09 -1.21
N ASN A 39 16.32 -6.26 -0.62
CA ASN A 39 15.16 -6.73 0.15
C ASN A 39 14.10 -5.64 0.22
N LEU A 40 12.90 -6.04 0.65
CA LEU A 40 11.74 -5.16 0.77
C LEU A 40 12.02 -3.94 1.67
N HIS A 41 12.80 -4.11 2.74
CA HIS A 41 13.15 -3.01 3.63
C HIS A 41 14.06 -1.97 2.95
N LEU A 42 15.09 -2.41 2.22
CA LEU A 42 15.97 -1.52 1.44
C LEU A 42 15.21 -0.80 0.33
N PHE A 43 14.29 -1.49 -0.34
CA PHE A 43 13.41 -0.91 -1.35
C PHE A 43 12.54 0.22 -0.76
N ALA A 44 11.87 -0.04 0.35
CA ALA A 44 11.06 0.97 1.03
C ALA A 44 11.91 2.15 1.54
N LYS A 45 13.08 1.85 2.12
CA LYS A 45 14.02 2.86 2.61
C LYS A 45 14.51 3.77 1.49
N ALA A 46 14.78 3.22 0.30
CA ALA A 46 15.23 3.99 -0.86
C ALA A 46 14.14 4.91 -1.43
N ALA A 47 12.86 4.65 -1.15
CA ALA A 47 11.76 5.51 -1.58
C ALA A 47 11.43 6.63 -0.58
N PHE A 48 11.91 6.53 0.66
CA PHE A 48 11.56 7.47 1.71
C PHE A 48 12.46 8.73 1.69
N PRO A 49 11.91 9.92 1.96
CA PRO A 49 10.47 10.25 2.05
C PRO A 49 9.83 10.64 0.71
N GLU A 50 10.60 11.04 -0.31
CA GLU A 50 10.06 11.77 -1.47
C GLU A 50 9.26 10.89 -2.45
N ARG A 51 9.49 9.58 -2.45
CA ARG A 51 8.90 8.62 -3.42
C ARG A 51 8.00 7.59 -2.78
N VAL A 52 7.55 7.81 -1.53
CA VAL A 52 6.70 6.85 -0.80
C VAL A 52 5.43 6.50 -1.59
N LEU A 53 4.76 7.49 -2.18
CA LEU A 53 3.55 7.26 -2.99
C LEU A 53 3.78 6.37 -4.22
N GLN A 54 5.01 6.29 -4.73
CA GLN A 54 5.34 5.49 -5.92
C GLN A 54 5.47 4.01 -5.61
N ILE A 55 5.68 3.66 -4.34
CA ILE A 55 5.89 2.26 -3.93
C ILE A 55 4.67 1.66 -3.25
N ILE A 56 3.68 2.48 -2.89
CA ILE A 56 2.41 2.04 -2.32
C ILE A 56 1.61 1.26 -3.37
N ASP A 57 0.95 0.19 -2.94
CA ASP A 57 0.04 -0.59 -3.75
C ASP A 57 -1.06 0.33 -4.33
N PRO A 58 -1.23 0.42 -5.66
CA PRO A 58 -2.27 1.23 -6.28
C PRO A 58 -3.68 0.97 -5.75
N LEU A 59 -3.98 -0.26 -5.31
CA LEU A 59 -5.29 -0.58 -4.71
C LEU A 59 -5.54 0.19 -3.41
N LEU A 60 -4.48 0.49 -2.65
CA LEU A 60 -4.56 1.29 -1.43
C LEU A 60 -4.68 2.80 -1.72
N LEU A 61 -4.29 3.25 -2.93
CA LEU A 61 -4.43 4.65 -3.35
C LEU A 61 -5.82 4.96 -3.92
N GLN A 62 -6.68 3.95 -4.08
CA GLN A 62 -7.96 4.08 -4.77
C GLN A 62 -9.12 4.60 -3.90
N GLU A 63 -8.90 4.86 -2.60
CA GLU A 63 -9.90 5.43 -1.69
C GLU A 63 -10.06 6.96 -1.86
N SER A 64 -10.78 7.42 -2.88
CA SER A 64 -11.51 8.72 -2.85
C SER A 64 -12.35 8.98 -4.11
N HIS A 65 -13.21 8.07 -4.54
CA HIS A 65 -14.21 8.37 -5.56
C HIS A 65 -15.50 7.56 -5.32
N ASP A 66 -16.01 7.61 -4.09
CA ASP A 66 -17.45 7.41 -3.91
C ASP A 66 -18.13 8.69 -4.39
N GLU A 67 -18.92 8.54 -5.44
CA GLU A 67 -19.54 9.59 -6.23
C GLU A 67 -20.44 10.47 -5.34
N ASP A 68 -20.00 11.71 -5.08
CA ASP A 68 -20.93 12.84 -4.88
C ASP A 68 -21.56 13.14 -6.25
N ASP A 69 -22.39 12.22 -6.71
CA ASP A 69 -23.27 12.44 -7.85
C ASP A 69 -24.33 13.42 -7.36
N GLY A 70 -23.98 14.69 -7.43
CA GLY A 70 -24.88 15.81 -7.23
C GLY A 70 -26.10 15.60 -8.11
N LEU A 71 -27.21 15.20 -7.47
CA LEU A 71 -28.54 15.26 -8.04
C LEU A 71 -28.83 16.74 -8.32
N ASP A 72 -28.39 17.21 -9.48
CA ASP A 72 -28.65 18.55 -9.99
C ASP A 72 -30.10 18.56 -10.50
N ILE A 73 -31.05 18.58 -9.57
CA ILE A 73 -32.48 18.78 -9.83
C ILE A 73 -32.69 20.27 -10.16
N ARG A 74 -32.02 20.77 -11.21
CA ARG A 74 -32.11 22.16 -11.67
C ARG A 74 -32.16 22.31 -13.20
N ARG A 75 -32.74 21.35 -13.92
CA ARG A 75 -33.36 21.59 -15.24
C ARG A 75 -34.51 20.61 -15.33
N THR A 76 -35.76 20.99 -15.08
CA THR A 76 -36.63 21.55 -16.11
C THR A 76 -37.74 22.42 -15.50
N ARG A 77 -37.63 23.73 -15.64
CA ARG A 77 -38.80 24.60 -15.75
C ARG A 77 -38.66 25.40 -17.04
N ARG A 78 -39.72 25.33 -17.85
CA ARG A 78 -39.92 25.81 -19.24
C ARG A 78 -39.32 24.87 -20.28
N SER A 79 -40.08 24.38 -21.25
CA SER A 79 -41.02 25.13 -22.10
C SER A 79 -42.02 24.22 -22.83
N HIS A 80 -43.21 24.78 -23.12
CA HIS A 80 -44.21 24.35 -24.13
C HIS A 80 -45.04 23.12 -23.71
N ASP A 81 -46.37 23.13 -23.71
CA ASP A 81 -47.39 23.95 -24.39
C ASP A 81 -48.66 23.93 -23.51
#